data_AF-A0A8J8EI52-F1
#
_entry.id   AF-A0A8J8EI52-F1
#
_cell.length_a   1.000
_cell.length_b   1.000
_cell.length_c   1.000
_cell.angle_alpha   90.00
_cell.angle_beta   90.00
_cell.angle_gamma   90.00
#
_symmetry.space_group_name_H-M   'P 1'
#
loop_
_entity.id
_entity.type
_entity.pdbx_description
1 polymer ?
#
loop_
_entity_poly.entity_id
_entity_poly.type
_entity_poly.pdbx_seq_one_letter_code
_entity_poly.pdbx_strand_id
1 'polypeptide(L)'
;MSEYKHLRPLAGEVISAKLREVLFVKNYTKPFFKENPRTGEVELVIPAKSLNRLEREVLKAVGYSPKPVRVGDGVVMAFVIPATESMAIDSHLSELILKVYRGS
;
A
#
# COMPACT_ATOMS: atom_id res chain seq x y z
N MET A 1 -16.40 -4.35 9.50
CA MET A 1 -16.09 -3.35 10.56
C MET A 1 -14.66 -3.61 11.00
N SER A 2 -13.76 -2.61 10.94
CA SER A 2 -12.36 -2.80 11.37
C SER A 2 -12.32 -2.81 12.90
N GLU A 3 -12.12 -4.00 13.46
CA GLU A 3 -12.13 -4.28 14.91
C GLU A 3 -10.94 -3.64 15.66
N TYR A 4 -9.95 -3.10 14.94
CA TYR A 4 -8.67 -2.66 15.51
C TYR A 4 -8.28 -1.24 15.05
N LYS A 5 -9.18 -0.26 15.21
CA LYS A 5 -8.90 1.16 14.88
C LYS A 5 -7.66 1.71 15.59
N HIS A 6 -7.30 1.19 16.76
CA HIS A 6 -6.11 1.57 17.50
C HIS A 6 -4.79 1.17 16.81
N LEU A 7 -4.82 0.26 15.83
CA LEU A 7 -3.64 -0.12 15.04
C LEU A 7 -3.41 0.79 13.83
N ARG A 8 -4.26 1.80 13.58
CA ARG A 8 -4.08 2.75 12.47
C ARG A 8 -2.72 3.46 12.49
N PRO A 9 -2.21 3.98 13.62
CA PRO A 9 -0.89 4.60 13.64
C PRO A 9 0.21 3.62 13.18
N LEU A 10 0.19 2.38 13.68
CA LEU A 10 1.14 1.35 13.28
C LEU A 10 1.00 0.98 11.80
N ALA A 11 -0.22 0.92 11.26
CA ALA A 11 -0.43 0.74 9.83
C ALA A 11 0.17 1.89 9.03
N GLY A 12 -0.01 3.13 9.49
CA GLY A 12 0.62 4.32 8.90
C GLY A 12 2.15 4.24 8.87
N GLU A 13 2.77 3.78 9.97
CA GLU A 13 4.23 3.55 10.03
C GLU A 13 4.68 2.47 9.04
N VAL A 14 3.97 1.34 8.96
CA VAL A 14 4.27 0.27 7.99
C VAL A 14 4.21 0.80 6.57
N ILE A 15 3.14 1.54 6.22
CA ILE A 15 2.96 2.08 4.87
C ILE A 15 4.05 3.10 4.55
N SER A 16 4.36 3.99 5.50
CA SER A 16 5.43 4.98 5.37
C SER A 16 6.81 4.35 5.19
N ALA A 17 7.08 3.25 5.90
CA ALA A 17 8.31 2.49 5.75
C ALA A 17 8.41 1.88 4.34
N LYS A 18 7.34 1.25 3.84
CA LYS A 18 7.32 0.65 2.49
C LYS A 18 7.37 1.69 1.37
N LEU A 19 6.87 2.90 1.59
CA LEU A 19 7.02 4.01 0.65
C LEU A 19 8.48 4.38 0.39
N ARG A 20 9.38 4.20 1.37
CA ARG A 20 10.83 4.47 1.20
C ARG A 20 11.52 3.44 0.30
N GLU A 21 10.88 2.30 0.05
CA GLU A 21 11.42 1.20 -0.75
C GLU A 21 10.74 1.10 -2.14
N VAL A 22 9.85 2.05 -2.45
CA VAL A 22 8.97 1.99 -3.62
C VAL A 22 9.75 2.14 -4.93
N LEU A 23 9.32 1.40 -5.95
CA LEU A 23 9.80 1.52 -7.32
C LEU A 23 8.73 2.14 -8.22
N PHE A 24 9.17 2.89 -9.22
CA PHE A 24 8.29 3.40 -10.29
C PHE A 24 7.99 2.37 -11.38
N VAL A 25 8.57 1.18 -11.27
CA VAL A 25 8.30 0.03 -12.13
C VAL A 25 7.68 -1.10 -11.32
N LYS A 26 6.74 -1.82 -11.93
CA LYS A 26 6.09 -2.95 -11.26
C LYS A 26 7.13 -3.99 -10.84
N ASN A 27 7.00 -4.52 -9.63
CA ASN A 27 7.96 -5.45 -9.06
C ASN A 27 7.26 -6.57 -8.27
N TYR A 28 7.83 -7.78 -8.35
CA TYR A 28 7.28 -8.96 -7.67
C TYR A 28 7.56 -9.00 -6.16
N THR A 29 8.54 -8.23 -5.68
CA THR A 29 9.10 -8.35 -4.33
C THR A 29 9.26 -7.02 -3.60
N LYS A 30 9.28 -5.89 -4.33
CA LYS A 30 9.37 -4.55 -3.76
C LYS A 30 8.06 -3.77 -3.96
N PRO A 31 7.72 -2.83 -3.07
CA PRO A 31 6.59 -1.94 -3.27
C PRO A 31 6.72 -1.16 -4.59
N PHE A 32 5.59 -0.85 -5.23
CA PHE A 32 5.59 -0.06 -6.46
C PHE A 32 4.30 0.74 -6.61
N PHE A 33 4.35 1.78 -7.44
CA PHE A 33 3.16 2.54 -7.81
C PHE A 33 2.44 1.97 -9.03
N LYS A 34 1.13 2.11 -9.03
CA LYS A 34 0.26 1.78 -10.15
C LYS A 34 -0.89 2.77 -10.17
N GLU A 35 -1.29 3.21 -11.36
CA GLU A 35 -2.57 3.90 -11.52
C GLU A 35 -3.69 2.88 -11.77
N ASN A 36 -4.81 3.07 -11.08
CA ASN A 36 -6.01 2.32 -11.34
C ASN A 36 -6.63 2.81 -12.66
N PRO A 37 -6.71 1.98 -13.71
CA PRO A 37 -7.17 2.43 -15.02
C PRO A 37 -8.66 2.81 -15.06
N ARG A 38 -9.44 2.41 -14.06
CA ARG A 38 -10.87 2.75 -13.99
C ARG A 38 -11.12 4.06 -13.25
N THR A 39 -10.37 4.34 -12.20
CA THR A 39 -10.59 5.52 -11.34
C THR A 39 -9.56 6.63 -11.55
N GLY A 40 -8.45 6.34 -12.25
CA GLY A 40 -7.31 7.25 -12.36
C GLY A 40 -6.53 7.42 -11.05
N GLU A 41 -6.87 6.66 -10.01
CA GLU A 41 -6.28 6.83 -8.69
C GLU A 41 -4.89 6.19 -8.61
N VAL A 42 -3.96 6.88 -7.97
CA VAL A 42 -2.64 6.33 -7.63
C VAL A 42 -2.79 5.32 -6.49
N GLU A 43 -2.36 4.09 -6.74
CA GLU A 43 -2.32 3.00 -5.79
C GLU A 43 -0.87 2.68 -5.44
N LEU A 44 -0.56 2.61 -4.14
CA LEU A 44 0.64 1.95 -3.66
C LEU A 44 0.37 0.45 -3.57
N VAL A 45 1.14 -0.34 -4.30
CA VAL A 45 1.07 -1.80 -4.26
C VAL A 45 2.24 -2.33 -3.44
N ILE A 46 1.92 -3.04 -2.35
CA ILE A 46 2.89 -3.64 -1.44
C ILE A 46 2.78 -5.18 -1.57
N PRO A 47 3.72 -5.85 -2.28
CA PRO A 47 3.75 -7.30 -2.34
C PRO A 47 3.75 -7.93 -0.95
N ALA A 48 2.93 -8.96 -0.72
CA ALA A 48 2.85 -9.62 0.59
C ALA A 48 4.19 -10.24 1.05
N LYS A 49 5.09 -10.51 0.10
CA LYS A 49 6.46 -10.98 0.34
C LYS A 49 7.42 -9.90 0.84
N SER A 50 7.12 -8.61 0.64
CA SER A 50 7.91 -7.49 1.20
C SER A 50 7.56 -7.16 2.64
N LEU A 51 6.55 -7.84 3.17
CA LEU A 51 6.04 -7.66 4.53
C LEU A 51 6.45 -8.86 5.40
N ASN A 52 6.80 -8.61 6.65
CA ASN A 52 6.88 -9.63 7.67
C ASN A 52 5.48 -10.05 8.17
N ARG A 53 5.40 -11.06 9.05
CA ARG A 53 4.11 -11.56 9.55
C ARG A 53 3.30 -10.48 10.27
N LEU A 54 3.94 -9.70 11.14
CA LEU A 54 3.27 -8.66 11.92
C LEU A 54 2.71 -7.55 11.02
N GLU A 55 3.52 -7.05 10.09
CA GLU A 55 3.10 -6.00 9.14
C GLU A 55 1.86 -6.43 8.34
N ARG A 56 1.80 -7.70 7.91
CA ARG A 56 0.61 -8.24 7.21
C ARG A 56 -0.63 -8.23 8.10
N GLU A 57 -0.51 -8.66 9.34
CA GLU A 57 -1.65 -8.70 10.25
C GLU A 57 -2.13 -7.29 10.64
N VAL A 58 -1.21 -6.33 10.80
CA VAL A 58 -1.56 -4.92 11.02
C VAL A 58 -2.40 -4.36 9.86
N LEU A 59 -1.96 -4.57 8.61
CA LEU A 59 -2.69 -4.08 7.44
C LEU A 59 -4.08 -4.75 7.32
N LYS A 60 -4.18 -6.05 7.57
CA LYS A 60 -5.48 -6.76 7.62
C LYS A 60 -6.40 -6.21 8.69
N ALA A 61 -5.88 -5.98 9.89
CA ALA A 61 -6.67 -5.51 11.03
C ALA A 61 -7.29 -4.12 10.78
N VAL A 62 -6.62 -3.27 10.02
CA VAL A 62 -7.13 -1.95 9.60
C VAL A 62 -7.98 -1.98 8.33
N GLY A 63 -8.20 -3.17 7.73
CA GLY A 63 -9.15 -3.38 6.64
C GLY A 63 -8.54 -3.66 5.27
N TYR A 64 -7.22 -3.66 5.12
CA TYR A 64 -6.57 -4.01 3.84
C TYR A 64 -6.41 -5.52 3.72
N SER A 65 -7.10 -6.13 2.77
CA SER A 65 -6.92 -7.54 2.45
C SER A 65 -5.98 -7.72 1.25
N PRO A 66 -5.05 -8.70 1.29
CA PRO A 66 -4.19 -8.98 0.15
C PRO A 66 -5.03 -9.50 -1.03
N LYS A 67 -4.76 -8.98 -2.23
CA LYS A 67 -5.44 -9.37 -3.47
C LYS A 67 -4.42 -9.66 -4.59
N PRO A 68 -4.78 -10.48 -5.58
CA PRO A 68 -3.91 -10.75 -6.72
C PRO A 68 -3.75 -9.49 -7.58
N VAL A 69 -2.50 -9.15 -7.90
CA VAL A 69 -2.12 -8.03 -8.77
C VAL A 69 -1.24 -8.54 -9.90
N ARG A 70 -1.60 -8.19 -11.14
CA ARG A 70 -0.82 -8.55 -12.33
C ARG A 70 0.43 -7.69 -12.46
N VAL A 71 1.58 -8.34 -12.57
CA VAL A 71 2.91 -7.73 -12.74
C VAL A 71 3.55 -8.44 -13.92
N GLY A 72 3.70 -7.74 -15.05
CA GLY A 72 4.16 -8.37 -16.29
C GLY A 72 3.26 -9.53 -16.73
N ASP A 73 3.89 -10.68 -16.95
CA ASP A 73 3.28 -11.98 -17.27
C ASP A 73 2.79 -12.76 -16.02
N GLY A 74 3.21 -12.36 -14.81
CA GLY A 74 2.87 -13.03 -13.57
C GLY A 74 1.81 -12.32 -12.70
N VAL A 75 1.52 -12.94 -11.55
CA VAL A 75 0.61 -12.43 -10.52
C VAL A 75 1.29 -12.49 -9.15
N VAL A 76 1.14 -11.43 -8.37
CA VAL A 76 1.60 -11.37 -6.98
C VAL A 76 0.44 -11.07 -6.04
N MET A 77 0.41 -11.70 -4.87
CA MET A 77 -0.49 -11.30 -3.79
C MET A 77 0.05 -10.03 -3.14
N ALA A 78 -0.74 -8.96 -3.12
CA ALA A 78 -0.30 -7.67 -2.62
C ALA A 78 -1.41 -6.94 -1.85
N PHE A 79 -1.00 -6.10 -0.90
CA PHE A 79 -1.86 -5.10 -0.30
C PHE A 79 -1.84 -3.88 -1.24
N VAL A 80 -3.01 -3.43 -1.67
CA VAL A 80 -3.15 -2.27 -2.54
C VAL A 80 -3.77 -1.17 -1.73
N ILE A 81 -3.08 -0.04 -1.65
CA ILE A 81 -3.43 1.09 -0.81
C ILE A 81 -3.69 2.27 -1.74
N PRO A 82 -4.98 2.58 -2.00
CA PRO A 82 -5.34 3.75 -2.78
C PRO A 82 -4.93 5.02 -2.02
N ALA A 83 -4.33 5.98 -2.72
CA ALA A 83 -3.83 7.20 -2.09
C ALA A 83 -4.96 7.94 -1.35
N THR A 84 -6.19 7.97 -1.86
CA THR A 84 -7.30 8.67 -1.22
C THR A 84 -7.83 7.92 0.01
N GLU A 85 -7.93 6.59 -0.06
CA GLU A 85 -8.39 5.77 1.07
C GLU A 85 -7.41 5.80 2.26
N SER A 86 -6.12 6.03 1.99
CA SER A 86 -5.10 6.11 3.03
C SER A 86 -5.35 7.21 4.08
N MET A 87 -6.12 8.25 3.74
CA MET A 87 -6.56 9.30 4.67
C MET A 87 -7.34 8.77 5.88
N ALA A 88 -8.02 7.63 5.72
CA ALA A 88 -8.78 7.00 6.81
C ALA A 88 -7.88 6.35 7.87
N ILE A 89 -6.61 6.11 7.53
CA ILE A 89 -5.57 5.62 8.44
C ILE A 89 -4.87 6.82 9.08
N ASP A 90 -4.37 7.73 8.25
CA ASP A 90 -3.67 8.95 8.64
C ASP A 90 -3.85 9.98 7.50
N SER A 91 -4.31 11.19 7.84
CA SER A 91 -4.53 12.27 6.89
C SER A 91 -3.27 12.65 6.10
N HIS A 92 -2.08 12.52 6.69
CA HIS A 92 -0.82 12.87 6.05
C HIS A 92 -0.31 11.79 5.08
N LEU A 93 -0.80 10.55 5.21
CA LEU A 93 -0.33 9.43 4.41
C LEU A 93 -0.69 9.57 2.93
N SER A 94 -1.85 10.16 2.64
CA SER A 94 -2.30 10.43 1.27
C SER A 94 -1.38 11.43 0.57
N GLU A 95 -1.06 12.52 1.26
CA GLU A 95 -0.14 13.55 0.76
C GLU A 95 1.26 12.95 0.54
N LEU A 96 1.73 12.11 1.47
CA LEU A 96 3.02 11.45 1.37
C LEU A 96 3.10 10.52 0.16
N ILE A 97 2.09 9.67 -0.05
CA ILE A 97 2.00 8.79 -1.22
C ILE A 97 2.08 9.60 -2.52
N LEU A 98 1.27 10.65 -2.63
CA LEU A 98 1.23 11.49 -3.83
C LEU A 98 2.53 12.28 -4.03
N LYS A 99 3.15 12.75 -2.95
CA LYS A 99 4.44 13.47 -3.00
C LYS A 99 5.55 12.55 -3.53
N VAL A 100 5.64 11.33 -3.01
CA VAL A 100 6.63 10.34 -3.49
C VAL A 100 6.35 9.95 -4.93
N TYR A 101 5.08 9.74 -5.30
CA TYR A 101 4.69 9.42 -6.67
C TYR A 101 5.05 10.52 -7.69
N ARG A 102 4.88 11.78 -7.32
CA ARG A 102 5.20 12.93 -8.20
C ARG A 102 6.70 13.20 -8.33
N GLY A 103 7.54 12.50 -7.57
CA GLY A 103 9.00 12.52 -7.75
C GLY A 103 9.76 13.59 -6.97
N SER A 104 9.10 14.51 -6.25
CA SER A 104 9.70 15.71 -5.62
C SER A 104 10.59 16.52 -6.57
#